data_AF-A0A5J5Q4J3-F1
#
_entry.id   AF-A0A5J5Q4J3-F1
#
_cell.length_a   1.000
_cell.length_b   1.000
_cell.length_c   1.000
_cell.angle_alpha   90.00
_cell.angle_beta   90.00
_cell.angle_gamma   90.00
#
_symmetry.space_group_name_H-M   'P 1'
#
loop_
_entity.id
_entity.type
_entity.pdbx_description
1 polymer ?
#
loop_
_entity_poly.entity_id
_entity_poly.type
_entity_poly.pdbx_seq_one_letter_code
_entity_poly.pdbx_strand_id
1 'polypeptide(L)'
;MAEQAVKLRCQRIGCNATFTEDDNPEGSCTFHASPIFHDGMKEWSCCKKRSHDFSLFLEIPGCKTGKHTTEKPVLNKPVATKTIPTSSPAVTLSTSATSKESCPRCSQGFFCSDHGSQPKVPNPTPAVLAKSSADVKESSPPPKKIVDINQPQTCKNKGCGKVFKEIENHESACSYHPGPAVFHDRVRGWKCCDIYVKEFDEFMTIPPCKKGWHDADPVP
;
A
#
# COMPACT_ATOMS: atom_id res chain seq x y z
N MET A 1 9.42 4.01 -53.33
CA MET A 1 9.94 3.88 -51.95
C MET A 1 9.01 2.90 -51.23
N ALA A 2 9.51 2.02 -50.37
CA ALA A 2 8.65 1.11 -49.63
C ALA A 2 8.05 1.85 -48.42
N GLU A 3 6.75 2.11 -48.46
CA GLU A 3 6.02 2.75 -47.38
C GLU A 3 5.95 1.77 -46.19
N GLN A 4 6.57 2.13 -45.07
CA GLN A 4 6.66 1.24 -43.91
C GLN A 4 5.35 1.35 -43.12
N ALA A 5 4.43 0.41 -43.37
CA ALA A 5 3.14 0.36 -42.70
C ALA A 5 3.30 0.41 -41.17
N VAL A 6 2.71 1.44 -40.55
CA VAL A 6 2.86 1.70 -39.11
C VAL A 6 2.09 0.64 -38.33
N LYS A 7 2.82 -0.22 -37.62
CA LYS A 7 2.23 -1.25 -36.76
C LYS A 7 1.73 -0.62 -35.46
N LEU A 8 0.41 -0.60 -35.29
CA LEU A 8 -0.29 -0.06 -34.13
C LEU A 8 -0.67 -1.20 -33.17
N ARG A 9 -0.62 -0.97 -31.85
CA ARG A 9 -1.09 -1.95 -30.86
C ARG A 9 -2.58 -1.75 -30.58
N CYS A 10 -3.34 -2.83 -30.58
CA CYS A 10 -4.75 -2.80 -30.19
C CYS A 10 -4.90 -2.38 -28.71
N GLN A 11 -5.83 -1.47 -28.42
CA GLN A 11 -6.15 -1.00 -27.07
C GLN A 11 -7.43 -1.61 -26.50
N ARG A 12 -8.11 -2.52 -27.22
CA ARG A 12 -9.26 -3.25 -26.68
C ARG A 12 -8.81 -4.24 -25.59
N ILE A 13 -9.58 -4.31 -24.51
CA ILE A 13 -9.23 -5.10 -23.32
C ILE A 13 -9.22 -6.60 -23.68
N GLY A 14 -8.15 -7.32 -23.35
CA GLY A 14 -7.99 -8.74 -23.70
C GLY A 14 -7.42 -8.99 -25.12
N CYS A 15 -7.16 -7.95 -25.91
CA CYS A 15 -6.43 -8.06 -27.17
C CYS A 15 -5.01 -7.49 -27.04
N ASN A 16 -3.98 -8.29 -27.33
CA ASN A 16 -2.58 -7.86 -27.34
C ASN A 16 -1.96 -7.77 -28.75
N ALA A 17 -2.76 -7.96 -29.80
CA ALA A 17 -2.27 -7.95 -31.18
C ALA A 17 -1.81 -6.56 -31.64
N THR A 18 -0.81 -6.56 -32.52
CA THR A 18 -0.43 -5.41 -33.35
C THR A 18 -1.05 -5.57 -34.74
N PHE A 19 -1.60 -4.49 -35.29
CA PHE A 19 -2.28 -4.43 -36.58
C PHE A 19 -1.77 -3.25 -37.40
N THR A 20 -2.00 -3.26 -38.70
CA THR A 20 -1.84 -2.08 -39.59
C THR A 20 -3.22 -1.63 -40.04
N GLU A 21 -3.38 -0.36 -40.45
CA GLU A 21 -4.67 0.18 -40.90
C GLU A 21 -5.26 -0.68 -42.04
N ASP A 22 -4.40 -1.14 -42.96
CA ASP A 22 -4.73 -1.97 -44.12
C ASP A 22 -5.00 -3.46 -43.80
N ASP A 23 -4.53 -3.95 -42.65
CA ASP A 23 -4.68 -5.36 -42.21
C ASP A 23 -5.56 -5.43 -40.96
N ASN A 24 -6.80 -4.98 -41.10
CA ASN A 24 -7.77 -4.89 -40.01
C ASN A 24 -9.17 -5.41 -40.40
N PRO A 25 -9.30 -6.69 -40.80
CA PRO A 25 -10.58 -7.26 -41.21
C PRO A 25 -11.55 -7.41 -40.04
N GLU A 26 -12.85 -7.41 -40.32
CA GLU A 26 -13.88 -7.52 -39.29
C GLU A 26 -13.86 -8.91 -38.63
N GLY A 27 -13.54 -8.93 -37.33
CA GLY A 27 -13.47 -10.14 -36.53
C GLY A 27 -12.04 -10.53 -36.10
N SER A 28 -11.01 -9.91 -36.67
CA SER A 28 -9.59 -10.08 -36.30
C SER A 28 -9.31 -9.87 -34.80
N CYS A 29 -9.99 -8.90 -34.18
CA CYS A 29 -9.81 -8.56 -32.78
C CYS A 29 -10.80 -9.31 -31.87
N THR A 30 -10.30 -10.19 -31.01
CA THR A 30 -11.05 -10.76 -29.88
C THR A 30 -10.79 -9.96 -28.60
N PHE A 31 -11.84 -9.53 -27.90
CA PHE A 31 -11.74 -8.61 -26.76
C PHE A 31 -12.90 -8.76 -25.75
N HIS A 32 -12.74 -8.17 -24.57
CA HIS A 32 -13.78 -8.01 -23.54
C HIS A 32 -14.30 -6.57 -23.46
N ALA A 33 -15.53 -6.40 -22.99
CA ALA A 33 -16.17 -5.09 -22.86
C ALA A 33 -15.69 -4.31 -21.63
N SER A 34 -16.04 -4.77 -20.42
CA SER A 34 -15.67 -4.10 -19.17
C SER A 34 -15.44 -5.12 -18.05
N PRO A 35 -14.44 -4.93 -17.17
CA PRO A 35 -14.31 -5.71 -15.95
C PRO A 35 -15.28 -5.18 -14.88
N ILE A 36 -15.84 -6.10 -14.11
CA ILE A 36 -16.70 -5.86 -12.94
C ILE A 36 -15.99 -6.50 -11.74
N PHE A 37 -15.96 -5.77 -10.61
CA PHE A 37 -15.34 -6.23 -9.38
C PHE A 37 -16.39 -6.24 -8.26
N HIS A 38 -16.78 -7.43 -7.79
CA HIS A 38 -17.71 -7.63 -6.68
C HIS A 38 -17.23 -8.78 -5.80
N ASP A 39 -17.37 -8.67 -4.47
CA ASP A 39 -17.11 -9.75 -3.51
C ASP A 39 -15.75 -10.47 -3.67
N GLY A 40 -14.71 -9.71 -4.04
CA GLY A 40 -13.36 -10.23 -4.30
C GLY A 40 -13.19 -10.96 -5.64
N MET A 41 -14.28 -11.24 -6.36
CA MET A 41 -14.30 -11.80 -7.71
C MET A 41 -14.09 -10.70 -8.77
N LYS A 42 -13.40 -11.08 -9.85
CA LYS A 42 -13.18 -10.29 -11.06
C LYS A 42 -14.01 -10.94 -12.16
N GLU A 43 -14.96 -10.24 -12.78
CA GLU A 43 -15.88 -10.79 -13.79
C GLU A 43 -15.95 -9.92 -15.05
N TRP A 44 -16.04 -10.53 -16.23
CA TRP A 44 -16.23 -9.79 -17.49
C TRP A 44 -17.71 -9.56 -17.80
N SER A 45 -18.11 -8.29 -17.95
CA SER A 45 -19.50 -7.89 -18.23
C SER A 45 -20.11 -8.51 -19.49
N CYS A 46 -19.28 -8.88 -20.47
CA CYS A 46 -19.74 -9.45 -21.75
C CYS A 46 -20.07 -10.94 -21.71
N CYS A 47 -19.41 -11.72 -20.83
CA CYS A 47 -19.46 -13.18 -20.89
C CYS A 47 -19.58 -13.86 -19.52
N LYS A 48 -19.61 -13.09 -18.43
CA LYS A 48 -19.73 -13.57 -17.03
C LYS A 48 -18.64 -14.57 -16.61
N LYS A 49 -17.56 -14.70 -17.40
CA LYS A 49 -16.36 -15.42 -16.99
C LYS A 49 -15.73 -14.65 -15.84
N ARG A 50 -15.46 -15.35 -14.74
CA ARG A 50 -14.95 -14.78 -13.49
C ARG A 50 -13.75 -15.55 -12.96
N SER A 51 -12.92 -14.86 -12.18
CA SER A 51 -11.79 -15.44 -11.46
C SER A 51 -11.62 -14.77 -10.09
N HIS A 52 -11.13 -15.52 -9.10
CA HIS A 52 -10.65 -14.96 -7.84
C HIS A 52 -9.21 -14.45 -7.94
N ASP A 53 -8.40 -14.99 -8.86
CA ASP A 53 -7.05 -14.50 -9.15
C ASP A 53 -7.06 -13.42 -10.26
N PHE A 54 -6.14 -12.45 -10.16
CA PHE A 54 -6.06 -11.32 -11.10
C PHE A 54 -5.29 -11.65 -12.38
N SER A 55 -4.25 -12.49 -12.33
CA SER A 55 -3.49 -12.91 -13.51
C SER A 55 -4.37 -13.80 -14.39
N LEU A 56 -4.97 -14.83 -13.80
CA LEU A 56 -5.93 -15.71 -14.49
C LEU A 56 -7.12 -14.93 -15.07
N PHE A 57 -7.54 -13.81 -14.45
CA PHE A 57 -8.60 -12.94 -14.98
C PHE A 57 -8.20 -12.21 -16.27
N LEU A 58 -6.95 -11.75 -16.37
CA LEU A 58 -6.40 -11.10 -17.56
C LEU A 58 -6.12 -12.10 -18.70
N GLU A 59 -5.82 -13.35 -18.36
CA GLU A 59 -5.62 -14.45 -19.31
C GLU A 59 -6.92 -14.97 -19.94
N ILE A 60 -8.09 -14.60 -19.42
CA ILE A 60 -9.38 -15.03 -19.98
C ILE A 60 -9.49 -14.55 -21.43
N PRO A 61 -9.63 -15.44 -22.43
CA PRO A 61 -9.69 -15.04 -23.83
C PRO A 61 -10.94 -14.21 -24.13
N GLY A 62 -10.77 -13.21 -25.01
CA GLY A 62 -11.80 -12.24 -25.41
C GLY A 62 -13.12 -12.89 -25.86
N CYS A 63 -14.23 -12.30 -25.42
CA CYS A 63 -15.60 -12.79 -25.65
C CYS A 63 -16.25 -12.26 -26.94
N LYS A 64 -15.83 -11.08 -27.41
CA LYS A 64 -16.43 -10.33 -28.52
C LYS A 64 -15.42 -10.18 -29.64
N THR A 65 -15.89 -10.19 -30.88
CA THR A 65 -15.10 -9.99 -32.10
C THR A 65 -15.32 -8.60 -32.70
N GLY A 66 -14.37 -8.10 -33.47
CA GLY A 66 -14.46 -6.82 -34.18
C GLY A 66 -13.15 -6.44 -34.87
N LYS A 67 -13.03 -5.18 -35.33
CA LYS A 67 -11.77 -4.60 -35.82
C LYS A 67 -10.83 -4.25 -34.67
N HIS A 68 -9.52 -4.31 -34.85
CA HIS A 68 -8.59 -3.68 -33.92
C HIS A 68 -8.80 -2.15 -33.89
N THR A 69 -8.53 -1.51 -32.75
CA THR A 69 -8.54 -0.05 -32.62
C THR A 69 -7.42 0.40 -31.68
N THR A 70 -6.87 1.58 -31.95
CA THR A 70 -5.97 2.33 -31.07
C THR A 70 -6.71 3.21 -30.07
N GLU A 71 -8.03 3.34 -30.16
CA GLU A 71 -8.81 4.07 -29.16
C GLU A 71 -8.97 3.22 -27.88
N LYS A 72 -8.66 3.81 -26.72
CA LYS A 72 -8.86 3.17 -25.43
C LYS A 72 -10.35 3.18 -25.08
N PRO A 73 -11.03 2.02 -24.97
CA PRO A 73 -12.46 2.01 -24.70
C PRO A 73 -12.77 2.68 -23.35
N VAL A 74 -13.63 3.71 -23.39
CA VAL A 74 -14.09 4.39 -22.17
C VAL A 74 -14.89 3.43 -21.30
N LEU A 75 -14.34 3.11 -20.14
CA LEU A 75 -15.03 2.33 -19.12
C LEU A 75 -16.13 3.18 -18.48
N ASN A 76 -17.36 3.03 -18.96
CA ASN A 76 -18.55 3.59 -18.31
C ASN A 76 -18.62 3.05 -16.87
N LYS A 77 -18.21 3.89 -15.90
CA LYS A 77 -18.46 3.65 -14.49
C LYS A 77 -19.98 3.60 -14.30
N PRO A 78 -20.55 2.54 -13.68
CA PRO A 78 -21.94 2.58 -13.29
C PRO A 78 -22.13 3.73 -12.30
N VAL A 79 -22.97 4.70 -12.65
CA VAL A 79 -23.40 5.75 -11.73
C VAL A 79 -24.14 5.09 -10.59
N ALA A 80 -23.57 5.19 -9.38
CA ALA A 80 -24.23 4.72 -8.17
C ALA A 80 -25.44 5.62 -7.88
N THR A 81 -26.62 5.17 -8.29
CA THR A 81 -27.90 5.76 -7.87
C THR A 81 -28.04 5.61 -6.36
N LYS A 82 -27.88 6.73 -5.63
CA LYS A 82 -28.18 6.80 -4.20
C LYS A 82 -29.67 6.51 -3.97
N THR A 83 -30.00 5.29 -3.56
CA THR A 83 -31.21 5.02 -2.79
C THR A 83 -30.95 5.25 -1.31
N ILE A 84 -31.91 5.88 -0.64
CA ILE A 84 -31.80 6.39 0.73
C ILE A 84 -32.21 5.28 1.71
N PRO A 85 -31.41 4.95 2.74
CA PRO A 85 -31.86 4.16 3.87
C PRO A 85 -32.48 5.07 4.95
N THR A 86 -33.74 4.79 5.29
CA THR A 86 -34.47 5.47 6.38
C THR A 86 -34.00 4.96 7.76
N SER A 87 -34.16 5.82 8.77
CA SER A 87 -33.70 5.72 10.16
C SER A 87 -34.14 4.49 10.97
N SER A 88 -33.20 3.93 11.77
CA SER A 88 -33.22 3.69 13.25
C SER A 88 -34.50 3.17 13.98
N PRO A 89 -34.38 2.43 15.11
CA PRO A 89 -33.49 2.75 16.24
C PRO A 89 -32.74 1.58 16.92
N ALA A 90 -31.96 1.93 17.93
CA ALA A 90 -31.03 1.07 18.67
C ALA A 90 -31.66 0.34 19.88
N VAL A 91 -31.03 -0.76 20.29
CA VAL A 91 -31.08 -1.26 21.68
C VAL A 91 -29.69 -1.74 22.10
N THR A 92 -29.26 -1.34 23.29
CA THR A 92 -28.00 -1.74 23.94
C THR A 92 -28.21 -3.02 24.76
N LEU A 93 -27.23 -3.92 24.84
CA LEU A 93 -26.69 -4.43 26.12
C LEU A 93 -25.46 -5.34 25.94
N SER A 94 -24.56 -5.28 26.92
CA SER A 94 -23.37 -6.14 27.02
C SER A 94 -23.65 -7.36 27.91
N THR A 95 -23.08 -8.53 27.60
CA THR A 95 -22.60 -9.50 28.60
C THR A 95 -21.71 -10.57 27.94
N SER A 96 -21.01 -11.34 28.77
CA SER A 96 -19.72 -11.97 28.41
C SER A 96 -19.79 -13.43 27.92
N ALA A 97 -18.82 -13.77 27.08
CA ALA A 97 -18.15 -15.08 26.95
C ALA A 97 -18.97 -16.33 26.51
N THR A 98 -18.77 -16.74 25.25
CA THR A 98 -18.02 -17.97 24.93
C THR A 98 -17.28 -17.82 23.58
N SER A 99 -15.96 -17.79 23.61
CA SER A 99 -15.10 -17.45 22.47
C SER A 99 -14.70 -18.66 21.63
N LYS A 100 -15.49 -18.99 20.59
CA LYS A 100 -14.99 -19.66 19.38
C LYS A 100 -15.87 -19.52 18.13
N GLU A 101 -17.18 -19.40 18.27
CA GLU A 101 -18.11 -19.27 17.12
C GLU A 101 -18.37 -17.83 16.67
N SER A 102 -18.23 -16.81 17.53
CA SER A 102 -18.50 -15.40 17.17
C SER A 102 -17.39 -14.71 16.35
N CYS A 103 -16.33 -15.43 15.95
CA CYS A 103 -15.33 -14.87 15.03
C CYS A 103 -15.70 -15.22 13.58
N PRO A 104 -16.19 -14.26 12.76
CA PRO A 104 -16.66 -14.55 11.40
C PRO A 104 -15.57 -15.05 10.44
N ARG A 105 -14.28 -14.84 10.78
CA ARG A 105 -13.15 -15.44 10.06
C ARG A 105 -12.98 -16.93 10.39
N CYS A 106 -13.13 -17.31 11.66
CA CYS A 106 -12.90 -18.69 12.10
C CYS A 106 -14.06 -19.61 11.68
N SER A 107 -15.31 -19.14 11.76
CA SER A 107 -16.48 -19.91 11.32
C SER A 107 -16.51 -20.17 9.80
N GLN A 108 -15.79 -19.36 9.02
CA GLN A 108 -15.55 -19.55 7.59
C GLN A 108 -14.29 -20.37 7.28
N GLY A 109 -13.67 -21.00 8.29
CA GLY A 109 -12.50 -21.85 8.13
C GLY A 109 -11.17 -21.11 7.90
N PHE A 110 -11.12 -19.79 8.11
CA PHE A 110 -9.93 -18.98 7.89
C PHE A 110 -9.11 -18.81 9.18
N PHE A 111 -7.78 -18.93 9.08
CA PHE A 111 -6.88 -18.79 10.23
C PHE A 111 -6.87 -17.36 10.80
N CYS A 112 -6.79 -17.25 12.12
CA CYS A 112 -6.89 -16.00 12.88
C CYS A 112 -5.81 -15.97 13.96
N SER A 113 -5.12 -14.83 14.12
CA SER A 113 -4.00 -14.65 15.04
C SER A 113 -4.37 -14.71 16.52
N ASP A 114 -5.64 -14.53 16.87
CA ASP A 114 -6.15 -14.51 18.26
C ASP A 114 -6.46 -15.92 18.81
N HIS A 115 -6.65 -16.90 17.92
CA HIS A 115 -7.08 -18.27 18.28
C HIS A 115 -6.18 -19.36 17.70
N GLY A 116 -4.94 -19.01 17.32
CA GLY A 116 -3.98 -19.93 16.72
C GLY A 116 -3.57 -21.07 17.65
N SER A 117 -4.11 -22.27 17.43
CA SER A 117 -3.68 -23.50 18.09
C SER A 117 -2.18 -23.74 17.88
N GLN A 118 -1.40 -23.59 18.96
CA GLN A 118 0.04 -23.85 18.97
C GLN A 118 0.35 -25.36 18.87
N PRO A 119 1.13 -25.82 17.87
CA PRO A 119 1.85 -27.08 17.95
C PRO A 119 3.06 -26.90 18.87
N LYS A 120 2.98 -27.45 20.09
CA LYS A 120 4.05 -27.42 21.09
C LYS A 120 5.14 -28.46 20.78
N VAL A 121 6.38 -28.02 20.53
CA VAL A 121 7.62 -28.81 20.72
C VAL A 121 8.82 -27.85 20.93
N PRO A 122 9.95 -28.29 21.54
CA PRO A 122 10.48 -27.53 22.69
C PRO A 122 11.90 -26.96 22.51
N ASN A 123 12.22 -26.02 23.39
CA ASN A 123 13.59 -25.57 23.66
C ASN A 123 14.43 -26.66 24.34
N PRO A 124 15.73 -26.74 24.04
CA PRO A 124 16.73 -26.90 25.10
C PRO A 124 17.90 -25.90 25.01
N THR A 125 18.19 -25.27 26.14
CA THR A 125 19.42 -24.52 26.48
C THR A 125 20.47 -25.49 27.10
N PRO A 126 21.58 -25.03 27.71
CA PRO A 126 22.68 -24.23 27.14
C PRO A 126 24.08 -24.89 27.35
N ALA A 127 25.08 -24.52 26.54
CA ALA A 127 26.49 -24.90 26.67
C ALA A 127 27.44 -23.68 26.55
N VAL A 128 28.65 -23.74 27.15
CA VAL A 128 29.26 -22.58 27.82
C VAL A 128 30.82 -22.62 27.87
N LEU A 129 31.49 -21.47 27.60
CA LEU A 129 32.93 -21.12 27.83
C LEU A 129 34.01 -21.89 27.00
N ALA A 130 35.25 -21.40 26.74
CA ALA A 130 35.96 -20.10 26.84
C ALA A 130 37.23 -20.16 25.92
N LYS A 131 38.04 -19.14 25.60
CA LYS A 131 38.80 -18.20 26.48
C LYS A 131 39.53 -17.14 25.61
N SER A 132 39.59 -15.89 26.12
CA SER A 132 40.77 -14.99 26.27
C SER A 132 41.67 -14.65 25.04
N SER A 133 42.23 -13.43 24.86
CA SER A 133 42.53 -12.35 25.82
C SER A 133 42.50 -10.93 25.18
N ALA A 134 42.54 -9.93 26.07
CA ALA A 134 42.67 -8.47 25.89
C ALA A 134 43.43 -7.91 24.66
N ASP A 135 42.92 -6.78 24.15
CA ASP A 135 43.71 -5.54 24.03
C ASP A 135 42.81 -4.30 24.27
N VAL A 136 43.37 -3.23 24.82
CA VAL A 136 42.64 -1.99 25.14
C VAL A 136 42.81 -1.01 23.99
N LYS A 137 41.73 -0.73 23.24
CA LYS A 137 41.74 0.35 22.25
C LYS A 137 40.67 1.40 22.49
N GLU A 138 41.17 2.50 23.05
CA GLU A 138 40.63 3.85 23.08
C GLU A 138 39.47 4.12 22.09
N SER A 139 38.28 4.30 22.65
CA SER A 139 37.08 4.69 21.90
C SER A 139 37.16 6.18 21.54
N SER A 140 37.75 6.47 20.38
CA SER A 140 37.68 7.82 19.81
C SER A 140 36.22 8.16 19.46
N PRO A 141 35.71 9.34 19.84
CA PRO A 141 34.36 9.74 19.49
C PRO A 141 34.25 9.91 17.96
N PRO A 142 33.09 9.59 17.34
CA PRO A 142 32.89 9.78 15.92
C PRO A 142 33.07 11.26 15.56
N PRO A 143 33.59 11.56 14.34
CA PRO A 143 34.01 12.91 13.99
C PRO A 143 32.82 13.87 14.03
N LYS A 144 32.89 14.83 14.97
CA LYS A 144 32.02 16.00 14.96
C LYS A 144 32.25 16.75 13.65
N LYS A 145 31.35 16.59 12.68
CA LYS A 145 31.34 17.42 11.48
C LYS A 145 31.27 18.88 11.96
N ILE A 146 32.24 19.69 11.56
CA ILE A 146 32.23 21.12 11.83
C ILE A 146 31.17 21.71 10.88
N VAL A 147 29.93 21.75 11.34
CA VAL A 147 28.84 22.45 10.67
C VAL A 147 29.04 23.94 10.94
N ASP A 148 29.09 24.76 9.89
CA ASP A 148 29.12 26.20 10.06
C ASP A 148 27.82 26.66 10.74
N ILE A 149 27.95 27.25 11.92
CA ILE A 149 26.85 27.60 12.84
C ILE A 149 25.81 28.54 12.19
N ASN A 150 26.21 29.29 11.16
CA ASN A 150 25.35 30.24 10.45
C ASN A 150 24.76 29.68 9.16
N GLN A 151 25.23 28.52 8.67
CA GLN A 151 24.81 27.96 7.41
C GLN A 151 23.39 27.36 7.52
N PRO A 152 22.43 27.76 6.66
CA PRO A 152 21.10 27.19 6.65
C PRO A 152 21.12 25.72 6.24
N GLN A 153 20.60 24.85 7.10
CA GLN A 153 20.42 23.41 6.86
C GLN A 153 18.93 23.07 6.77
N THR A 154 18.55 22.06 5.99
CA THR A 154 17.16 21.60 5.90
C THR A 154 16.92 20.45 6.87
N CYS A 155 15.97 20.61 7.78
CA CYS A 155 15.59 19.58 8.72
C CYS A 155 14.89 18.41 8.01
N LYS A 156 15.50 17.23 8.06
CA LYS A 156 14.98 15.98 7.47
C LYS A 156 14.09 15.19 8.43
N ASN A 157 13.86 15.67 9.66
CA ASN A 157 12.92 15.05 10.59
C ASN A 157 11.51 14.96 9.96
N LYS A 158 10.91 13.76 10.06
CA LYS A 158 9.60 13.39 9.49
C LYS A 158 8.51 14.36 10.00
N GLY A 159 7.92 15.15 9.10
CA GLY A 159 6.91 16.17 9.43
C GLY A 159 7.45 17.58 9.75
N CYS A 160 8.77 17.82 9.67
CA CYS A 160 9.35 19.16 9.87
C CYS A 160 9.65 19.87 8.53
N GLY A 161 10.66 19.42 7.77
CA GLY A 161 11.02 19.99 6.46
C GLY A 161 11.55 21.44 6.46
N LYS A 162 11.63 22.10 7.61
CA LYS A 162 12.03 23.51 7.73
C LYS A 162 13.52 23.71 7.54
N VAL A 163 13.91 24.83 6.94
CA VAL A 163 15.29 25.33 7.00
C VAL A 163 15.54 25.92 8.40
N PHE A 164 16.67 25.60 9.00
CA PHE A 164 17.11 26.06 10.31
C PHE A 164 18.62 26.36 10.28
N LYS A 165 19.09 27.19 11.20
CA LYS A 165 20.53 27.35 11.51
C LYS A 165 20.85 26.68 12.84
N GLU A 166 22.09 26.24 13.03
CA GLU A 166 22.46 25.60 14.30
C GLU A 166 22.41 26.57 15.49
N ILE A 167 22.64 27.88 15.24
CA ILE A 167 22.57 28.93 16.28
C ILE A 167 21.18 29.13 16.91
N GLU A 168 20.11 28.79 16.18
CA GLU A 168 18.72 28.91 16.63
C GLU A 168 18.11 27.53 17.00
N ASN A 169 18.86 26.45 16.78
CA ASN A 169 18.47 25.10 17.12
C ASN A 169 18.50 24.89 18.63
N HIS A 170 17.44 24.30 19.16
CA HIS A 170 17.27 24.04 20.59
C HIS A 170 16.29 22.88 20.79
N GLU A 171 16.21 22.34 22.00
CA GLU A 171 15.47 21.10 22.32
C GLU A 171 13.96 21.10 22.03
N SER A 172 13.37 22.25 21.68
CA SER A 172 11.96 22.36 21.29
C SER A 172 11.70 23.05 19.94
N ALA A 173 12.77 23.33 19.18
CA ALA A 173 12.71 24.03 17.89
C ALA A 173 11.96 23.22 16.81
N CYS A 174 12.30 21.93 16.72
CA CYS A 174 11.72 21.01 15.76
C CYS A 174 10.50 20.30 16.36
N SER A 175 9.37 20.35 15.67
CA SER A 175 8.23 19.45 15.93
C SER A 175 8.16 18.41 14.82
N TYR A 176 8.18 17.12 15.17
CA TYR A 176 8.29 16.02 14.22
C TYR A 176 7.70 14.69 14.75
N HIS A 177 7.66 13.68 13.88
CA HIS A 177 7.33 12.30 14.19
C HIS A 177 8.62 11.45 14.29
N PRO A 178 9.00 10.95 15.49
CA PRO A 178 10.20 10.12 15.64
C PRO A 178 10.00 8.68 15.15
N GLY A 179 8.75 8.21 15.06
CA GLY A 179 8.43 6.84 14.63
C GLY A 179 8.36 6.69 13.11
N PRO A 180 8.46 5.46 12.58
CA PRO A 180 8.21 5.20 11.17
C PRO A 180 6.75 5.47 10.80
N ALA A 181 6.52 5.81 9.54
CA ALA A 181 5.18 5.81 8.95
C ALA A 181 4.69 4.37 8.78
N VAL A 182 3.43 4.12 9.09
CA VAL A 182 2.78 2.81 9.04
C VAL A 182 1.72 2.82 7.95
N PHE A 183 1.77 1.81 7.10
CA PHE A 183 0.81 1.59 6.02
C PHE A 183 0.27 0.17 6.17
N HIS A 184 -0.96 0.02 6.68
CA HIS A 184 -1.59 -1.28 6.92
C HIS A 184 -3.10 -1.19 6.70
N ASP A 185 -3.72 -2.22 6.14
CA ASP A 185 -5.18 -2.32 5.93
C ASP A 185 -5.86 -1.04 5.41
N ARG A 186 -5.23 -0.39 4.41
CA ARG A 186 -5.64 0.89 3.79
C ARG A 186 -5.59 2.12 4.71
N VAL A 187 -5.20 2.00 5.98
CA VAL A 187 -4.88 3.15 6.83
C VAL A 187 -3.40 3.53 6.74
N ARG A 188 -3.14 4.82 6.93
CA ARG A 188 -1.82 5.45 6.95
C ARG A 188 -1.65 6.16 8.29
N GLY A 189 -0.47 6.12 8.89
CA GLY A 189 -0.30 6.68 10.23
C GLY A 189 1.15 6.73 10.69
N TRP A 190 1.35 7.14 11.94
CA TRP A 190 2.69 7.25 12.55
C TRP A 190 2.81 6.39 13.81
N LYS A 191 3.83 5.52 13.88
CA LYS A 191 4.04 4.64 15.04
C LYS A 191 4.32 5.34 16.37
N CYS A 192 4.60 6.64 16.34
CA CYS A 192 4.95 7.44 17.51
C CYS A 192 3.76 8.14 18.17
N CYS A 193 2.58 8.11 17.57
CA CYS A 193 1.35 8.64 18.15
C CYS A 193 0.10 7.77 17.90
N ASP A 194 0.25 6.65 17.17
CA ASP A 194 -0.83 5.72 16.80
C ASP A 194 -2.08 6.42 16.20
N ILE A 195 -1.86 7.56 15.53
CA ILE A 195 -2.86 8.23 14.69
C ILE A 195 -2.87 7.53 13.34
N TYR A 196 -4.03 6.96 12.98
CA TYR A 196 -4.26 6.25 11.73
C TYR A 196 -5.44 6.87 10.98
N VAL A 197 -5.19 7.29 9.75
CA VAL A 197 -6.13 7.97 8.86
C VAL A 197 -6.39 7.17 7.60
N LYS A 198 -7.55 7.36 6.98
CA LYS A 198 -7.92 6.63 5.76
C LYS A 198 -7.46 7.36 4.49
N GLU A 199 -7.41 8.69 4.51
CA GLU A 199 -7.04 9.48 3.34
C GLU A 199 -5.54 9.84 3.35
N PHE A 200 -4.98 10.15 2.17
CA PHE A 200 -3.54 10.42 2.05
C PHE A 200 -3.19 11.88 2.40
N ASP A 201 -4.02 12.82 1.97
CA ASP A 201 -3.90 14.24 2.32
C ASP A 201 -4.06 14.46 3.83
N GLU A 202 -4.99 13.70 4.45
CA GLU A 202 -5.14 13.67 5.91
C GLU A 202 -3.84 13.19 6.59
N PHE A 203 -3.14 12.20 6.03
CA PHE A 203 -1.87 11.69 6.56
C PHE A 203 -0.74 12.73 6.50
N MET A 204 -0.67 13.51 5.41
CA MET A 204 0.28 14.62 5.26
C MET A 204 -0.02 15.78 6.24
N THR A 205 -1.24 15.85 6.75
CA THR A 205 -1.70 16.91 7.67
C THR A 205 -1.72 16.46 9.14
N ILE A 206 -1.28 15.23 9.46
CA ILE A 206 -1.19 14.76 10.86
C ILE A 206 -0.22 15.68 11.63
N PRO A 207 -0.63 16.25 12.79
CA PRO A 207 0.24 17.14 13.54
C PRO A 207 1.41 16.38 14.18
N PRO A 208 2.64 16.94 14.15
CA PRO A 208 3.82 16.34 14.76
C PRO A 208 3.64 16.11 16.27
N CYS A 209 4.02 14.92 16.73
CA CYS A 209 3.73 14.46 18.10
C CYS A 209 4.90 14.62 19.10
N LYS A 210 6.11 14.94 18.65
CA LYS A 210 7.28 15.15 19.52
C LYS A 210 7.98 16.46 19.18
N LYS A 211 8.53 17.11 20.22
CA LYS A 211 9.47 18.23 20.08
C LYS A 211 10.92 17.77 20.32
N GLY A 212 11.87 18.40 19.65
CA GLY A 212 13.29 18.09 19.75
C GLY A 212 14.15 19.10 18.98
N TRP A 213 15.41 18.74 18.82
CA TRP A 213 16.35 19.43 17.94
C TRP A 213 15.99 19.20 16.47
N HIS A 214 16.26 20.18 15.61
CA HIS A 214 16.31 19.95 14.18
C HIS A 214 17.49 19.02 13.85
N ASP A 215 17.28 18.11 12.90
CA ASP A 215 18.29 17.18 12.43
C ASP A 215 18.35 17.23 10.90
N ALA A 216 19.55 17.45 10.37
CA ALA A 216 19.82 17.52 8.94
C ALA A 216 20.23 16.17 8.35
N ASP A 217 20.60 15.17 9.16
CA ASP A 217 21.02 13.82 8.74
C ASP A 217 20.49 12.74 9.74
N PRO A 218 19.16 12.69 10.04
CA PRO A 218 18.61 11.72 10.98
C PRO A 218 18.78 10.29 10.45
N VAL A 219 19.12 9.38 11.36
CA VAL A 219 19.26 7.95 11.05
C VAL A 219 17.90 7.40 10.54
N PRO A 220 17.86 6.62 9.42
CA PRO A 220 16.62 6.22 8.73
C PRO A 220 15.53 5.55 9.58
#